data_AF-A0A645G0L8-F1
#
_entry.id   AF-A0A645G0L8-F1
#
_cell.length_a   1.000
_cell.length_b   1.000
_cell.length_c   1.000
_cell.angle_alpha   90.00
_cell.angle_beta   90.00
_cell.angle_gamma   90.00
#
_symmetry.space_group_name_H-M   'P 1'
#
loop_
_entity.id
_entity.type
_entity.pdbx_description
1 polymer ?
#
loop_
_entity_poly.entity_id
_entity_poly.type
_entity_poly.pdbx_seq_one_letter_code
_entity_poly.pdbx_strand_id
1 'polypeptide(L)'
;MALFEADLVCNRMKKACSGKFAYFYLAPELLEKYSINLKDTETLIDALRVIDGFVVVALIRNEKDAFKVSLRSKDQRVSVGRVARRLNGGGHEMAAGCAISAPTVQEAEKILIENVENELNNASQP
;
A
#
# COMPACT_ATOMS: atom_id res chain seq x y z
N MET A 1 -8.79 11.77 14.07
CA MET A 1 -8.26 10.44 13.69
C MET A 1 -9.34 9.47 13.25
N ALA A 2 -10.27 9.08 14.13
CA ALA A 2 -11.29 8.06 13.83
C ALA A 2 -12.13 8.31 12.55
N LEU A 3 -12.55 9.55 12.28
CA LEU A 3 -13.32 9.88 11.06
C LEU A 3 -12.51 9.70 9.77
N PHE A 4 -11.21 9.97 9.81
CA PHE A 4 -10.33 9.79 8.66
C PHE A 4 -10.08 8.31 8.38
N GLU A 5 -9.83 7.52 9.43
CA GLU A 5 -9.67 6.07 9.33
C GLU A 5 -10.93 5.42 8.77
N ALA A 6 -12.11 5.82 9.27
CA ALA A 6 -13.39 5.33 8.77
C ALA A 6 -13.61 5.71 7.29
N ASP A 7 -13.35 6.96 6.88
CA ASP A 7 -13.49 7.37 5.47
C ASP A 7 -12.55 6.56 4.56
N LEU A 8 -11.32 6.31 5.00
CA LEU A 8 -10.37 5.52 4.24
C LEU A 8 -10.81 4.06 4.09
N VAL A 9 -11.19 3.41 5.20
CA VAL A 9 -11.59 2.00 5.19
C VAL A 9 -12.91 1.79 4.46
N CYS A 10 -13.92 2.62 4.71
CA CYS A 10 -15.26 2.40 4.19
C CYS A 10 -15.44 2.90 2.76
N ASN A 11 -14.79 3.99 2.37
CA ASN A 11 -15.11 4.67 1.10
C ASN A 11 -13.97 4.67 0.08
N ARG A 12 -12.71 4.44 0.51
CA ARG A 12 -11.53 4.67 -0.35
C ARG A 12 -10.62 3.46 -0.51
N MET A 13 -10.77 2.45 0.35
CA MET A 13 -10.01 1.21 0.27
C MET A 13 -10.37 0.45 -1.00
N LYS A 14 -9.35 0.19 -1.82
CA LYS A 14 -9.42 -0.67 -3.00
C LYS A 14 -8.88 -2.05 -2.65
N LYS A 15 -9.37 -3.07 -3.35
CA LYS A 15 -8.96 -4.47 -3.18
C LYS A 15 -8.52 -5.05 -4.52
N ALA A 16 -7.51 -5.91 -4.51
CA ALA A 16 -6.99 -6.62 -5.67
C ALA A 16 -6.53 -8.04 -5.28
N CYS A 17 -6.03 -8.80 -6.24
CA CYS A 17 -5.47 -10.14 -6.05
C CYS A 17 -6.42 -11.10 -5.30
N SER A 18 -7.66 -11.21 -5.79
CA SER A 18 -8.74 -12.01 -5.18
C SER A 18 -9.01 -11.66 -3.70
N GLY A 19 -8.86 -10.38 -3.35
CA GLY A 19 -9.07 -9.87 -1.99
C GLY A 19 -7.90 -10.09 -1.04
N LYS A 20 -6.74 -10.58 -1.51
CA LYS A 20 -5.53 -10.71 -0.70
C LYS A 20 -4.70 -9.42 -0.63
N PHE A 21 -4.95 -8.45 -1.48
CA PHE A 21 -4.27 -7.16 -1.46
C PHE A 21 -5.27 -6.03 -1.24
N ALA A 22 -5.02 -5.16 -0.27
CA ALA A 22 -5.77 -3.92 -0.06
C ALA A 22 -4.85 -2.71 -0.15
N TYR A 23 -5.34 -1.64 -0.75
CA TYR A 23 -4.55 -0.42 -0.88
C TYR A 23 -5.44 0.81 -0.99
N PHE A 24 -4.84 1.97 -0.78
CA PHE A 24 -5.52 3.25 -0.90
C PHE A 24 -4.52 4.31 -1.34
N TYR A 25 -5.05 5.26 -2.10
CA TYR A 25 -4.34 6.47 -2.45
C TYR A 25 -4.78 7.59 -1.53
N LEU A 26 -3.81 8.12 -0.79
CA LEU A 26 -3.99 9.26 0.08
C LEU A 26 -3.70 10.54 -0.70
N ALA A 27 -4.76 11.07 -1.29
CA ALA A 27 -4.72 12.33 -2.02
C ALA A 27 -4.37 13.50 -1.07
N PRO A 28 -3.56 14.48 -1.50
CA PRO A 28 -3.18 15.62 -0.67
C PRO A 28 -4.37 16.36 -0.03
N GLU A 29 -5.49 16.43 -0.73
CA GLU A 29 -6.71 17.10 -0.28
C GLU A 29 -7.34 16.40 0.93
N LEU A 30 -7.10 15.09 1.10
CA LEU A 30 -7.57 14.34 2.28
C LEU A 30 -6.73 14.67 3.51
N LEU A 31 -5.42 14.85 3.34
CA LEU A 31 -4.55 15.27 4.45
C LEU A 31 -4.97 16.63 4.98
N GLU A 32 -5.28 17.57 4.09
CA GLU A 32 -5.79 18.89 4.45
C GLU A 32 -7.18 18.81 5.09
N LYS A 33 -8.13 18.12 4.44
CA LYS A 33 -9.52 17.97 4.91
C LYS A 33 -9.60 17.46 6.34
N TYR A 34 -8.75 16.49 6.70
CA TYR A 34 -8.78 15.86 8.02
C TYR A 34 -7.65 16.35 8.95
N SER A 35 -6.85 17.33 8.51
CA SER A 35 -5.71 17.87 9.26
C SER A 35 -4.76 16.78 9.78
N ILE A 36 -4.42 15.82 8.93
CA ILE A 36 -3.61 14.64 9.25
C ILE A 36 -2.13 14.91 8.94
N ASN A 37 -1.25 14.55 9.87
CA ASN A 37 0.18 14.59 9.61
C ASN A 37 0.60 13.33 8.83
N LEU A 38 1.55 13.47 7.89
CA LEU A 38 2.13 12.35 7.16
C LEU A 38 2.73 11.27 8.07
N LYS A 39 3.14 11.60 9.31
CA LYS A 39 3.62 10.59 10.27
C LYS A 39 2.50 9.66 10.75
N ASP A 40 1.27 10.15 10.85
CA ASP A 40 0.13 9.38 11.33
C ASP A 40 -0.33 8.34 10.31
N THR A 41 0.07 8.50 9.04
CA THR A 41 -0.29 7.57 7.96
C THR A 41 0.47 6.23 8.04
N GLU A 42 1.61 6.20 8.75
CA GLU A 42 2.34 4.95 9.02
C GLU A 42 1.64 4.10 10.08
N THR A 43 1.04 4.71 11.10
CA THR A 43 0.21 3.99 12.08
C THR A 43 -1.05 3.41 11.42
N LEU A 44 -1.63 4.15 10.49
CA LEU A 44 -2.81 3.73 9.73
C LEU A 44 -2.56 2.45 8.92
N ILE A 45 -1.44 2.35 8.19
CA ILE A 45 -1.17 1.14 7.37
C ILE A 45 -1.03 -0.11 8.26
N ASP A 46 -0.49 0.04 9.47
CA ASP A 46 -0.44 -1.06 10.44
C ASP A 46 -1.84 -1.44 10.98
N ALA A 47 -2.75 -0.47 11.16
CA ALA A 47 -4.14 -0.75 11.52
C ALA A 47 -4.91 -1.49 10.41
N LEU A 48 -4.56 -1.28 9.15
CA LEU A 48 -5.18 -2.00 8.03
C LEU A 48 -4.66 -3.43 7.89
N ARG A 49 -3.40 -3.67 8.30
CA ARG A 49 -2.79 -5.02 8.27
C ARG A 49 -3.57 -6.03 9.11
N VAL A 50 -4.27 -5.59 10.17
CA VAL A 50 -5.03 -6.51 11.05
C VAL A 50 -6.40 -6.91 10.48
N ILE A 51 -6.82 -6.34 9.35
CA ILE A 51 -8.10 -6.72 8.72
C ILE A 51 -7.97 -8.13 8.11
N ASP A 52 -8.90 -9.01 8.50
CA ASP A 52 -8.95 -10.38 8.00
C ASP A 52 -9.12 -10.43 6.47
N GLY A 53 -8.48 -11.44 5.86
CA GLY A 53 -8.45 -11.63 4.41
C GLY A 53 -7.26 -10.97 3.69
N PHE A 54 -6.82 -9.76 4.08
CA PHE A 54 -5.71 -9.08 3.38
C PHE A 54 -4.35 -9.63 3.75
N VAL A 55 -3.58 -10.14 2.79
CA VAL A 55 -2.19 -10.60 2.99
C VAL A 55 -1.19 -9.44 2.91
N VAL A 56 -1.44 -8.51 1.99
CA VAL A 56 -0.62 -7.31 1.80
C VAL A 56 -1.52 -6.09 1.91
N VAL A 57 -1.00 -5.03 2.52
CA VAL A 57 -1.62 -3.70 2.51
C VAL A 57 -0.64 -2.65 1.99
N ALA A 58 -1.15 -1.66 1.26
CA ALA A 58 -0.34 -0.55 0.77
C ALA A 58 -1.02 0.81 0.94
N LEU A 59 -0.20 1.82 1.19
CA LEU A 59 -0.59 3.23 1.18
C LEU A 59 0.19 3.93 0.07
N ILE A 60 -0.52 4.57 -0.85
CA ILE A 60 0.06 5.35 -1.96
C ILE A 60 -0.12 6.83 -1.64
N ARG A 61 0.91 7.65 -1.85
CA ARG A 61 0.85 9.11 -1.69
C ARG A 61 1.61 9.82 -2.80
N ASN A 62 1.19 11.03 -3.14
CA ASN A 62 1.91 11.88 -4.08
C ASN A 62 3.27 12.31 -3.53
N GLU A 63 4.30 12.26 -4.37
CA GLU A 63 5.63 12.79 -4.09
C GLU A 63 6.23 13.38 -5.38
N LYS A 64 6.04 14.70 -5.59
CA LYS A 64 6.47 15.47 -6.77
C LYS A 64 6.20 14.77 -8.12
N ASP A 65 7.16 13.99 -8.62
CA ASP A 65 7.15 13.33 -9.93
C ASP A 65 6.94 11.81 -9.83
N ALA A 66 6.53 11.32 -8.66
CA ALA A 66 6.33 9.90 -8.38
C ALA A 66 5.24 9.67 -7.31
N PHE A 67 4.89 8.39 -7.15
CA PHE A 67 3.99 7.91 -6.12
C PHE A 67 4.78 7.10 -5.10
N LYS A 68 4.88 7.62 -3.89
CA LYS A 68 5.49 6.88 -2.78
C LYS A 68 4.50 5.86 -2.26
N VAL A 69 4.97 4.63 -2.11
CA VAL A 69 4.19 3.51 -1.63
C VAL A 69 4.82 2.98 -0.35
N SER A 70 4.05 2.93 0.73
CA SER A 70 4.37 2.18 1.94
C SER A 70 3.66 0.84 1.86
N LEU A 71 4.36 -0.27 2.10
CA LEU A 71 3.83 -1.63 2.04
C LEU A 71 3.99 -2.34 3.39
N ARG A 72 3.02 -3.17 3.74
CA ARG A 72 3.10 -4.12 4.85
C ARG A 72 2.56 -5.48 4.41
N SER A 73 3.22 -6.55 4.87
CA SER A 73 2.70 -7.92 4.74
C SER A 73 2.24 -8.43 6.10
N LYS A 74 1.28 -9.36 6.13
CA LYS A 74 0.96 -10.18 7.32
C LYS A 74 1.52 -11.61 7.25
N ASP A 75 2.13 -12.00 6.13
CA ASP A 75 2.67 -13.34 5.90
C ASP A 75 4.15 -13.26 5.52
N GLN A 76 5.01 -13.95 6.28
CA GLN A 76 6.46 -13.97 6.04
C GLN A 76 6.85 -14.61 4.70
N ARG A 77 5.98 -15.43 4.12
CA ARG A 77 6.19 -16.03 2.79
C ARG A 77 6.06 -14.98 1.68
N VAL A 78 5.25 -13.93 1.92
CA VAL A 78 4.98 -12.85 0.96
C VAL A 78 5.82 -11.63 1.33
N SER A 79 6.91 -11.42 0.59
CA SER A 79 7.84 -10.33 0.90
C SER A 79 7.49 -9.04 0.18
N VAL A 80 7.02 -8.05 0.95
CA VAL A 80 6.89 -6.68 0.44
C VAL A 80 8.25 -6.00 0.24
N GLY A 81 9.30 -6.50 0.88
CA GLY A 81 10.68 -6.07 0.63
C GLY A 81 11.13 -6.40 -0.79
N ARG A 82 10.81 -7.59 -1.29
CA ARG A 82 11.07 -7.98 -2.70
C ARG A 82 10.26 -7.14 -3.67
N VAL A 83 8.98 -6.90 -3.39
CA VAL A 83 8.12 -5.99 -4.18
C VAL A 83 8.75 -4.60 -4.26
N ALA A 84 9.11 -4.02 -3.13
CA ALA A 84 9.70 -2.69 -3.08
C ALA A 84 11.01 -2.61 -3.88
N ARG A 85 11.89 -3.60 -3.78
CA ARG A 85 13.17 -3.65 -4.55
C ARG A 85 12.95 -3.71 -6.06
N ARG A 86 11.93 -4.44 -6.55
CA ARG A 86 11.55 -4.43 -7.98
C ARG A 86 11.09 -3.05 -8.46
N LEU A 87 10.55 -2.25 -7.54
CA LEU A 87 10.05 -0.89 -7.78
C LEU A 87 11.05 0.19 -7.32
N ASN A 88 12.36 -0.09 -7.38
CA ASN A 88 13.44 0.84 -7.03
C ASN A 88 13.37 1.39 -5.59
N GLY A 89 12.77 0.63 -4.67
CA GLY A 89 12.68 0.92 -3.25
C GLY A 89 13.51 -0.03 -2.39
N GLY A 90 13.10 -0.19 -1.13
CA GLY A 90 13.77 -1.06 -0.17
C GLY A 90 13.02 -1.19 1.15
N GLY A 91 13.62 -1.94 2.08
CA GLY A 91 13.07 -2.21 3.40
C GLY A 91 13.16 -3.68 3.79
N HIS A 92 12.35 -4.06 4.78
CA HIS A 92 12.28 -5.41 5.31
C HIS A 92 11.23 -6.26 4.59
N GLU A 93 11.31 -7.58 4.73
CA GLU A 93 10.39 -8.51 4.07
C GLU A 93 8.91 -8.24 4.44
N MET A 94 8.65 -7.74 5.65
CA MET A 94 7.30 -7.46 6.16
C MET A 94 6.88 -5.99 6.10
N ALA A 95 7.83 -5.08 5.89
CA ALA A 95 7.58 -3.63 5.87
C ALA A 95 8.61 -2.94 4.98
N ALA A 96 8.15 -2.36 3.89
CA ALA A 96 9.01 -1.77 2.88
C ALA A 96 8.34 -0.56 2.21
N GLY A 97 9.12 0.19 1.44
CA GLY A 97 8.58 1.28 0.64
C GLY A 97 9.32 1.47 -0.66
N CYS A 98 8.61 1.98 -1.65
CA CYS A 98 9.13 2.26 -2.99
C CYS A 98 8.53 3.55 -3.55
N ALA A 99 9.08 4.02 -4.67
CA ALA A 99 8.56 5.15 -5.42
C ALA A 99 8.29 4.72 -6.86
N ILE A 100 7.03 4.77 -7.27
CA ILE A 100 6.59 4.40 -8.62
C ILE A 100 6.52 5.68 -9.45
N SER A 101 7.37 5.79 -10.46
CA SER A 101 7.29 6.87 -11.45
C SER A 101 6.18 6.54 -12.45
N ALA A 102 5.11 7.34 -12.46
CA ALA A 102 3.98 7.17 -13.35
C ALA A 102 3.30 8.53 -13.61
N PRO A 103 2.69 8.75 -14.79
CA PRO A 103 1.91 9.95 -15.10
C PRO A 103 0.65 10.11 -14.24
N THR A 104 0.03 9.01 -13.83
CA THR A 104 -1.24 9.00 -13.09
C THR A 104 -1.22 8.01 -11.94
N VAL A 105 -2.08 8.25 -10.94
CA VAL A 105 -2.24 7.32 -9.81
C VAL A 105 -2.77 5.96 -10.29
N GLN A 106 -3.62 5.93 -11.31
CA GLN A 106 -4.17 4.70 -11.87
C GLN A 106 -3.07 3.83 -12.50
N GLU A 107 -2.11 4.46 -13.18
CA GLU A 107 -0.94 3.74 -13.70
C GLU A 107 -0.03 3.24 -12.59
N ALA A 108 0.21 4.05 -11.55
CA ALA A 108 0.96 3.60 -10.38
C ALA A 108 0.28 2.44 -9.65
N GLU A 109 -1.04 2.47 -9.50
CA GLU A 109 -1.85 1.39 -8.94
C GLU A 109 -1.71 0.11 -9.75
N LYS A 110 -1.78 0.19 -11.09
CA LYS A 110 -1.60 -0.97 -11.97
C LYS A 110 -0.22 -1.62 -11.79
N ILE A 111 0.85 -0.82 -11.84
CA ILE A 111 2.22 -1.28 -11.63
C ILE A 111 2.38 -1.95 -10.26
N LEU A 112 1.79 -1.36 -9.23
CA LEU A 112 1.83 -1.91 -7.87
C LEU A 112 1.09 -3.25 -7.79
N ILE A 113 -0.11 -3.35 -8.34
CA ILE A 113 -0.92 -4.58 -8.32
C ILE A 113 -0.18 -5.72 -9.00
N GLU A 114 0.39 -5.48 -10.20
CA GLU A 114 1.15 -6.50 -10.94
C GLU A 114 2.33 -7.04 -10.12
N ASN A 115 3.08 -6.17 -9.45
CA ASN A 115 4.23 -6.58 -8.63
C ASN A 115 3.83 -7.34 -7.36
N VAL A 116 2.73 -6.95 -6.73
CA VAL A 116 2.18 -7.63 -5.54
C VAL A 116 1.58 -8.98 -5.93
N GLU A 117 0.86 -9.07 -7.06
CA GLU A 117 0.30 -10.32 -7.57
C GLU A 117 1.39 -11.34 -7.87
N ASN A 118 2.47 -10.93 -8.54
CA ASN A 118 3.63 -11.79 -8.78
C ASN A 118 4.23 -12.32 -7.48
N GLU A 119 4.33 -11.47 -6.44
CA GLU A 119 4.86 -11.90 -5.15
C GLU A 119 3.92 -12.88 -4.42
N LEU A 120 2.62 -12.65 -4.48
CA LEU A 120 1.61 -13.55 -3.90
C LEU A 120 1.61 -14.92 -4.59
N ASN A 121 1.79 -14.94 -5.91
CA ASN A 121 1.88 -16.18 -6.69
C ASN A 121 3.16 -16.96 -6.37
N ASN A 122 4.30 -16.28 -6.26
CA ASN A 122 5.57 -16.91 -5.90
C ASN A 122 5.53 -17.52 -4.48
N ALA A 123 4.91 -16.83 -3.53
CA ALA A 123 4.76 -17.32 -2.16
C ALA A 123 3.77 -18.50 -2.02
N SER A 124 2.94 -18.73 -3.03
CA SER A 124 1.98 -19.83 -3.07
C SER A 124 2.56 -21.11 -3.70
N GLN A 125 3.79 -21.05 -4.23
CA GLN A 125 4.50 -22.22 -4.74
C GLN A 125 5.15 -22.98 -3.57
N PRO A 126 5.01 -24.32 -3.51
CA PRO A 126 5.53 -25.15 -2.42
C PRO A 126 7.05 -25.21 -2.35
#